data_AF-A0AAU5B8S9-F1
#
_entry.id   AF-A0AAU5B8S9-F1
#
_cell.length_a   1.000
_cell.length_b   1.000
_cell.length_c   1.000
_cell.angle_alpha   90.00
_cell.angle_beta   90.00
_cell.angle_gamma   90.00
#
_symmetry.space_group_name_H-M   'P 1'
#
loop_
_entity.id
_entity.type
_entity.pdbx_description
1 polymer ?
#
loop_
_entity_poly.entity_id
_entity_poly.type
_entity_poly.pdbx_seq_one_letter_code
_entity_poly.pdbx_strand_id
1 'polypeptide(L)'
;MNSQSPGRKTDPKAVGRSKKPTGRLHRKENREFAADMKLRTLRPEELLHPAQLLARFTERAAELIAQLPQDAHPAPAAVSAALRQGVLEAFRTRDEHVARLVETDLLACSPEQGAKAIRRAVRSSLVDMGVRVVEDAGEQELFVVVEGEGESFELIRPAYVDQATGKLLLAGQLRRLPGRRVPPEHDHDVAVGRPEGEAK
;
A
#
# COMPACT_ATOMS: atom_id res chain seq x y z
N MET A 1 -59.33 -43.22 -14.48
CA MET A 1 -59.52 -42.00 -13.67
C MET A 1 -58.22 -41.73 -12.94
N ASN A 2 -57.59 -40.59 -13.23
CA ASN A 2 -56.20 -40.29 -12.91
C ASN A 2 -55.94 -40.08 -11.41
N SER A 3 -54.78 -40.59 -11.01
CA SER A 3 -54.04 -40.37 -9.78
C SER A 3 -53.65 -38.90 -9.54
N GLN A 4 -53.83 -38.40 -8.32
CA GLN A 4 -53.12 -37.22 -7.83
C GLN A 4 -52.68 -37.42 -6.37
N SER A 5 -51.36 -37.56 -6.20
CA SER A 5 -50.63 -37.41 -4.94
C SER A 5 -50.52 -35.91 -4.58
N PRO A 6 -50.61 -35.50 -3.31
CA PRO A 6 -50.40 -34.11 -2.94
C PRO A 6 -48.90 -33.80 -2.86
N GLY A 7 -48.50 -32.80 -3.65
CA GLY A 7 -47.12 -32.34 -3.79
C GLY A 7 -46.54 -31.72 -2.53
N ARG A 8 -45.32 -32.16 -2.21
CA ARG A 8 -44.40 -31.52 -1.26
C ARG A 8 -43.92 -30.20 -1.85
N LYS A 9 -44.48 -29.07 -1.40
CA LYS A 9 -43.92 -27.74 -1.70
C LYS A 9 -42.65 -27.54 -0.88
N THR A 10 -41.51 -27.72 -1.52
CA THR A 10 -40.22 -27.24 -1.00
C THR A 10 -40.07 -25.77 -1.40
N ASP A 11 -40.23 -24.86 -0.44
CA ASP A 11 -39.96 -23.44 -0.62
C ASP A 11 -38.46 -23.21 -0.89
N PRO A 12 -38.06 -22.59 -2.01
CA PRO A 12 -36.72 -22.08 -2.19
C PRO A 12 -36.72 -20.58 -1.93
N LYS A 13 -35.98 -20.14 -0.90
CA LYS A 13 -35.33 -18.81 -0.74
C LYS A 13 -35.36 -18.34 0.73
N ALA A 14 -34.52 -18.93 1.55
CA ALA A 14 -33.88 -18.19 2.64
C ALA A 14 -32.69 -17.41 2.06
N VAL A 15 -32.97 -16.37 1.27
CA VAL A 15 -31.95 -15.37 0.90
C VAL A 15 -31.67 -14.57 2.16
N GLY A 16 -30.42 -14.66 2.65
CA GLY A 16 -29.96 -13.97 3.85
C GLY A 16 -30.34 -12.50 3.79
N ARG A 17 -31.30 -12.10 4.63
CA ARG A 17 -31.57 -10.70 4.92
C ARG A 17 -30.34 -10.16 5.63
N SER A 18 -29.46 -9.48 4.90
CA SER A 18 -28.49 -8.58 5.49
C SER A 18 -29.27 -7.56 6.32
N LYS A 19 -29.27 -7.74 7.65
CA LYS A 19 -29.92 -6.82 8.59
C LYS A 19 -29.26 -5.46 8.37
N LYS A 20 -29.99 -4.51 7.78
CA LYS A 20 -29.55 -3.12 7.67
C LYS A 20 -29.12 -2.68 9.08
N PRO A 21 -27.91 -2.11 9.26
CA PRO A 21 -27.46 -1.66 10.56
C PRO A 21 -28.53 -0.76 11.17
N THR A 22 -28.98 -1.12 12.37
CA THR A 22 -29.98 -0.34 13.10
C THR A 22 -29.42 1.08 13.31
N GLY A 23 -30.27 2.11 13.29
CA GLY A 23 -29.81 3.50 13.46
C GLY A 23 -29.00 3.77 14.74
N ARG A 24 -29.05 2.84 15.71
CA ARG A 24 -28.21 2.84 16.91
C ARG A 24 -26.74 2.50 16.62
N LEU A 25 -26.45 1.61 15.66
CA LEU A 25 -25.09 1.27 15.22
C LEU A 25 -24.45 2.47 14.51
N HIS A 26 -25.14 3.08 13.54
CA HIS A 26 -24.63 4.28 12.87
C HIS A 26 -24.39 5.46 13.81
N ARG A 27 -25.27 5.66 14.81
CA ARG A 27 -25.02 6.69 15.83
C ARG A 27 -23.81 6.39 16.70
N LYS A 28 -23.51 5.11 16.95
CA LYS A 28 -22.32 4.70 17.70
C LYS A 28 -21.06 4.92 16.85
N GLU A 29 -21.05 4.45 15.61
CA GLU A 29 -19.96 4.65 14.64
C GLU A 29 -19.65 6.14 14.46
N ASN A 30 -20.65 6.98 14.25
CA ASN A 30 -20.45 8.43 14.11
C ASN A 30 -19.90 9.08 15.38
N ARG A 31 -20.29 8.60 16.57
CA ARG A 31 -19.75 9.10 17.84
C ARG A 31 -18.30 8.69 18.04
N GLU A 32 -17.96 7.44 17.70
CA GLU A 32 -16.60 6.92 17.76
C GLU A 32 -15.69 7.67 16.79
N PHE A 33 -16.15 7.88 15.56
CA PHE A 33 -15.46 8.70 14.57
C PHE A 33 -15.26 10.14 15.05
N ALA A 34 -16.30 10.79 15.58
CA ALA A 34 -16.20 12.16 16.08
C ALA A 34 -15.25 12.27 17.29
N ALA A 35 -15.24 11.28 18.18
CA ALA A 35 -14.33 11.24 19.32
C ALA A 35 -12.87 11.06 18.87
N ASP A 36 -12.63 10.16 17.92
CA ASP A 36 -11.32 9.95 17.31
C ASP A 36 -10.82 11.20 16.57
N MET A 37 -11.67 11.87 15.79
CA MET A 37 -11.32 13.14 15.15
C MET A 37 -10.94 14.22 16.16
N LYS A 38 -11.69 14.33 17.26
CA LYS A 38 -11.39 15.30 18.34
C LYS A 38 -10.02 15.07 18.98
N LEU A 39 -9.55 13.82 19.05
CA LEU A 39 -8.22 13.49 19.55
C LEU A 39 -7.11 13.81 18.54
N ARG A 40 -7.43 13.77 17.24
CA ARG A 40 -6.48 14.04 16.15
C ARG A 40 -6.41 15.50 15.75
N THR A 41 -7.41 16.31 16.11
CA THR A 41 -7.41 17.76 15.85
C THR A 41 -6.22 18.40 16.57
N LEU A 42 -5.28 18.93 15.77
CA LEU A 42 -4.13 19.66 16.29
C LEU A 42 -4.60 20.86 17.12
N ARG A 43 -4.07 20.96 18.34
CA ARG A 43 -4.30 22.10 19.21
C ARG A 43 -3.13 23.07 19.09
N PRO A 44 -3.36 24.37 18.85
CA PRO A 44 -2.28 25.35 18.69
C PRO A 44 -1.29 25.36 19.84
N GLU A 45 -1.74 25.04 21.05
CA GLU A 45 -0.94 25.04 22.28
C GLU A 45 -0.05 23.79 22.41
N GLU A 46 -0.37 22.71 21.69
CA GLU A 46 0.39 21.46 21.65
C GLU A 46 1.44 21.44 20.51
N LEU A 47 1.39 22.45 19.62
CA LEU A 47 2.37 22.61 18.55
C LEU A 47 3.67 23.17 19.13
N LEU A 48 4.80 22.53 18.81
CA LEU A 48 6.12 23.09 19.10
C LEU A 48 6.18 24.51 18.52
N HIS A 49 6.44 25.49 19.38
CA HIS A 49 6.47 26.89 18.95
C HIS A 49 7.57 27.03 17.88
N PRO A 50 7.26 27.54 16.66
CA PRO A 50 8.22 27.55 15.55
C PRO A 50 9.55 28.22 15.91
N ALA A 51 9.51 29.24 16.75
CA ALA A 51 10.69 29.92 17.29
C ALA A 51 11.60 29.00 18.10
N GLN A 52 11.06 28.07 18.89
CA GLN A 52 11.84 27.11 19.69
C GLN A 52 12.49 26.04 18.82
N LEU A 53 11.78 25.57 17.78
CA LEU A 53 12.34 24.64 16.80
C LEU A 53 13.49 25.28 16.02
N LEU A 54 13.30 26.52 15.55
CA LEU A 54 14.34 27.28 14.86
C LEU A 54 15.54 27.53 15.77
N ALA A 55 15.33 27.90 17.03
CA ALA A 55 16.41 28.12 18.00
C ALA A 55 17.29 26.88 18.17
N ARG A 56 16.68 25.71 18.46
CA ARG A 56 17.41 24.44 18.59
C ARG A 56 18.17 24.06 17.32
N PHE A 57 17.57 24.32 16.16
CA PHE A 57 18.22 24.03 14.88
C PHE A 57 19.42 24.96 14.63
N THR A 58 19.28 26.26 14.93
CA THR A 58 20.37 27.23 14.80
C THR A 58 21.52 26.97 15.77
N GLU A 59 21.21 26.56 17.00
CA GLU A 59 22.22 26.14 17.99
C GLU A 59 23.00 24.93 17.47
N ARG A 60 22.29 23.91 16.99
CA ARG A 60 22.94 22.72 16.42
C ARG A 60 23.77 23.03 15.18
N ALA A 61 23.29 23.92 14.30
CA ALA A 61 24.04 24.36 13.14
C ALA A 61 25.32 25.10 13.55
N ALA A 62 25.26 25.96 14.56
CA ALA A 62 26.43 26.67 15.08
C ALA A 62 27.48 25.71 15.68
N GLU A 63 27.05 24.69 16.43
CA GLU A 63 27.92 23.63 16.94
C GLU A 63 28.64 22.87 15.82
N LEU A 64 27.92 22.51 14.76
CA LEU A 64 28.49 21.80 13.61
C LEU A 64 29.48 22.68 12.84
N ILE A 65 29.18 23.97 12.68
CA ILE A 65 30.10 24.93 12.06
C ILE A 65 31.37 25.09 12.90
N ALA A 66 31.25 25.15 14.23
CA ALA A 66 32.40 25.27 15.13
C ALA A 66 33.37 24.07 15.06
N GLN A 67 32.91 22.91 14.59
CA GLN A 67 33.74 21.72 14.38
C GLN A 67 34.50 21.73 13.05
N LEU A 68 34.18 22.66 12.14
CA LEU A 68 34.90 22.80 10.87
C LEU A 68 36.24 23.54 11.08
N PRO A 69 37.28 23.22 10.28
CA PRO A 69 38.48 24.05 10.19
C PRO A 69 38.11 25.50 9.82
N GLN A 70 38.78 26.51 10.40
CA GLN A 70 38.41 27.93 10.20
C GLN A 70 38.31 28.33 8.72
N ASP A 71 39.19 27.78 7.89
CA ASP A 71 39.27 28.03 6.44
C ASP A 71 38.03 27.52 5.68
N ALA A 72 37.25 26.63 6.31
CA ALA A 72 36.03 26.05 5.79
C ALA A 72 34.76 26.64 6.45
N HIS A 73 34.89 27.66 7.31
CA HIS A 73 33.73 28.27 7.95
C HIS A 73 32.89 29.02 6.90
N PRO A 74 31.61 28.65 6.72
CA PRO A 74 30.73 29.41 5.85
C PRO A 74 30.50 30.81 6.43
N ALA A 75 30.37 31.81 5.57
CA ALA A 75 30.02 33.15 5.99
C ALA A 75 28.67 33.14 6.76
N PRO A 76 28.52 33.85 7.90
CA PRO A 76 27.29 33.84 8.69
C PRO A 76 26.02 34.21 7.91
N ALA A 77 26.15 35.10 6.92
CA ALA A 77 25.07 35.48 6.02
C ALA A 77 24.64 34.32 5.09
N ALA A 78 25.59 33.50 4.62
CA ALA A 78 25.31 32.35 3.76
C ALA A 78 24.57 31.25 4.54
N VAL A 79 24.97 31.00 5.78
CA VAL A 79 24.26 30.09 6.70
C VAL A 79 22.84 30.58 6.94
N SER A 80 22.66 31.86 7.30
CA SER A 80 21.33 32.44 7.54
C SER A 80 20.42 32.38 6.29
N ALA A 81 20.99 32.59 5.10
CA ALA A 81 20.25 32.47 3.84
C ALA A 81 19.83 31.03 3.56
N ALA A 82 20.73 30.06 3.72
CA ALA A 82 20.45 28.63 3.54
C ALA A 82 19.38 28.12 4.52
N LEU A 83 19.46 28.54 5.80
CA LEU A 83 18.46 28.21 6.81
C LEU A 83 17.08 28.76 6.45
N ARG A 84 16.99 30.03 6.06
CA ARG A 84 15.74 30.65 5.63
C ARG A 84 15.17 29.93 4.40
N GLN A 85 16.02 29.61 3.43
CA GLN A 85 15.62 28.91 2.22
C GLN A 85 15.05 27.52 2.54
N GLY A 86 15.78 26.72 3.34
CA GLY A 86 15.32 25.38 3.72
C GLY A 86 14.01 25.39 4.52
N VAL A 87 13.80 26.40 5.38
CA VAL A 87 12.52 26.58 6.10
C VAL A 87 11.38 26.90 5.13
N LEU A 88 11.59 27.83 4.19
CA LEU A 88 10.59 28.18 3.18
C LEU A 88 10.26 26.99 2.26
N GLU A 89 11.26 26.22 1.87
CA GLU A 89 11.09 24.98 1.09
C GLU A 89 10.32 23.91 1.86
N ALA A 90 10.60 23.74 3.16
CA ALA A 90 9.86 22.81 4.01
C ALA A 90 8.38 23.21 4.14
N PHE A 91 8.09 24.51 4.31
CA PHE A 91 6.70 25.00 4.31
C PHE A 91 6.01 24.76 2.97
N ARG A 92 6.68 25.08 1.85
CA ARG A 92 6.13 24.82 0.51
C ARG A 92 5.83 23.33 0.30
N THR A 93 6.77 22.46 0.66
CA THR A 93 6.59 21.00 0.57
C THR A 93 5.40 20.51 1.39
N ARG A 94 5.22 21.06 2.61
CA ARG A 94 4.07 20.74 3.46
C ARG A 94 2.76 21.19 2.82
N ASP A 95 2.70 22.40 2.28
CA ASP A 95 1.48 22.94 1.67
C ASP A 95 1.10 22.15 0.42
N GLU A 96 2.07 21.78 -0.42
CA GLU A 96 1.89 20.87 -1.54
C GLU A 96 1.33 19.51 -1.09
N HIS A 97 1.90 18.93 -0.03
CA HIS A 97 1.41 17.66 0.51
C HIS A 97 -0.03 17.76 1.03
N VAL A 98 -0.35 18.82 1.78
CA VAL A 98 -1.71 19.05 2.29
C VAL A 98 -2.70 19.24 1.13
N ALA A 99 -2.33 20.00 0.09
CA ALA A 99 -3.17 20.19 -1.09
C ALA A 99 -3.50 18.84 -1.77
N ARG A 100 -2.51 17.96 -1.93
CA ARG A 100 -2.71 16.60 -2.47
C ARG A 100 -3.65 15.74 -1.62
N LEU A 101 -3.56 15.84 -0.29
CA LEU A 101 -4.49 15.13 0.60
C LEU A 101 -5.92 15.63 0.43
N VAL A 102 -6.10 16.95 0.31
CA VAL A 102 -7.42 17.56 0.06
C VAL A 102 -7.97 17.12 -1.30
N GLU A 103 -7.16 17.14 -2.37
CA GLU A 103 -7.57 16.62 -3.68
C GLU A 103 -8.04 15.16 -3.61
N THR A 104 -7.31 14.33 -2.85
CA THR A 104 -7.67 12.92 -2.67
C THR A 104 -9.00 12.75 -1.94
N ASP A 105 -9.26 13.55 -0.89
CA ASP A 105 -10.52 13.56 -0.15
C ASP A 105 -11.70 14.03 -1.02
N LEU A 106 -11.51 15.09 -1.81
CA LEU A 106 -12.50 15.60 -2.75
C LEU A 106 -12.91 14.53 -3.79
N LEU A 107 -11.93 13.78 -4.31
CA LEU A 107 -12.19 12.68 -5.24
C LEU A 107 -12.90 11.51 -4.54
N ALA A 108 -12.60 11.25 -3.26
CA ALA A 108 -13.27 10.21 -2.49
C ALA A 108 -14.73 10.56 -2.14
N CYS A 109 -15.05 11.85 -2.03
CA CYS A 109 -16.41 12.33 -1.75
C CYS A 109 -17.31 12.40 -2.99
N SER A 110 -16.75 12.25 -4.20
CA SER A 110 -17.51 12.35 -5.43
C SER A 110 -18.39 11.10 -5.65
N PRO A 111 -19.72 11.23 -5.74
CA PRO A 111 -20.66 10.10 -5.74
C PRO A 111 -20.52 9.16 -6.95
N GLU A 112 -19.93 9.65 -8.05
CA GLU A 112 -19.67 8.84 -9.26
C GLU A 112 -18.28 8.19 -9.25
N GLN A 113 -17.40 8.60 -8.34
CA GLN A 113 -16.03 8.16 -8.27
C GLN A 113 -15.88 7.04 -7.23
N GLY A 114 -15.96 5.80 -7.70
CA GLY A 114 -15.69 4.64 -6.86
C GLY A 114 -14.20 4.50 -6.47
N ALA A 115 -13.88 3.51 -5.64
CA ALA A 115 -12.52 3.24 -5.16
C ALA A 115 -11.43 3.15 -6.27
N LYS A 116 -11.81 2.83 -7.52
CA LYS A 116 -10.91 2.82 -8.68
C LYS A 116 -10.41 4.22 -9.05
N ALA A 117 -11.27 5.24 -8.99
CA ALA A 117 -10.91 6.62 -9.29
C ALA A 117 -9.93 7.17 -8.25
N ILE A 118 -10.20 6.91 -6.96
CA ILE A 118 -9.29 7.25 -5.86
C ILE A 118 -7.92 6.60 -6.06
N ARG A 119 -7.87 5.29 -6.35
CA ARG A 119 -6.60 4.60 -6.62
C ARG A 119 -5.82 5.20 -7.78
N ARG A 120 -6.51 5.63 -8.85
CA ARG A 120 -5.87 6.30 -9.99
C ARG A 120 -5.29 7.64 -9.59
N ALA A 121 -6.03 8.44 -8.82
CA ALA A 121 -5.57 9.74 -8.35
C ALA A 121 -4.34 9.63 -7.43
N VAL A 122 -4.36 8.67 -6.50
CA VAL A 122 -3.21 8.34 -5.66
C VAL A 122 -2.02 7.93 -6.52
N ARG A 123 -2.22 7.10 -7.56
CA ARG A 123 -1.15 6.71 -8.49
C ARG A 123 -0.56 7.91 -9.25
N SER A 124 -1.39 8.82 -9.75
CA SER A 124 -0.91 10.06 -10.39
C SER A 124 -0.10 10.91 -9.44
N SER A 125 -0.59 11.12 -8.21
CA SER A 125 0.11 11.89 -7.18
C SER A 125 1.48 11.28 -6.83
N LEU A 126 1.57 9.96 -6.71
CA LEU A 126 2.84 9.26 -6.49
C LEU A 126 3.85 9.52 -7.61
N VAL A 127 3.41 9.43 -8.87
CA VAL A 127 4.27 9.69 -10.03
C VAL A 127 4.78 11.13 -10.04
N ASP A 128 3.90 12.09 -9.80
CA ASP A 128 4.26 13.51 -9.76
C ASP A 128 5.22 13.83 -8.61
N MET A 129 5.18 13.06 -7.52
CA MET A 129 6.15 13.15 -6.41
C MET A 129 7.46 12.38 -6.69
N GLY A 130 7.64 11.85 -7.89
CA GLY A 130 8.83 11.07 -8.26
C GLY A 130 8.85 9.67 -7.64
N VAL A 131 7.71 9.10 -7.25
CA VAL A 131 7.63 7.74 -6.72
C VAL A 131 7.24 6.77 -7.85
N ARG A 132 8.13 5.83 -8.16
CA ARG A 132 7.84 4.71 -9.05
C ARG A 132 7.15 3.60 -8.26
N VAL A 133 6.02 3.12 -8.77
CA VAL A 133 5.33 1.97 -8.21
C VAL A 133 5.66 0.74 -9.05
N VAL A 134 6.22 -0.28 -8.41
CA VAL A 134 6.70 -1.50 -9.09
C VAL A 134 5.77 -2.65 -8.81
N GLU A 135 5.23 -3.21 -9.89
CA GLU A 135 4.29 -4.34 -9.88
C GLU A 135 4.83 -5.55 -10.63
N ASP A 136 5.99 -5.41 -11.28
CA ASP A 136 6.66 -6.50 -11.95
C ASP A 136 7.44 -7.36 -10.95
N ALA A 137 7.05 -8.63 -10.83
CA ALA A 137 7.73 -9.61 -10.00
C ALA A 137 9.11 -10.02 -10.55
N GLY A 138 9.48 -9.58 -11.77
CA GLY A 138 10.81 -9.75 -12.34
C GLY A 138 11.89 -8.93 -11.62
N GLU A 139 11.55 -7.78 -11.03
CA GLU A 139 12.45 -6.95 -10.21
C GLU A 139 12.53 -7.48 -8.76
N GLN A 140 12.85 -8.77 -8.59
CA GLN A 140 12.72 -9.50 -7.31
C GLN A 140 13.47 -8.84 -6.14
N GLU A 141 14.55 -8.12 -6.41
CA GLU A 141 15.34 -7.37 -5.43
C GLU A 141 14.55 -6.28 -4.69
N LEU A 142 13.42 -5.84 -5.23
CA LEU A 142 12.54 -4.83 -4.61
C LEU A 142 11.45 -5.43 -3.72
N PHE A 143 11.39 -6.75 -3.61
CA PHE A 143 10.29 -7.46 -2.95
C PHE A 143 10.77 -8.40 -1.83
N VAL A 144 9.89 -8.61 -0.87
CA VAL A 144 10.01 -9.67 0.14
C VAL A 144 9.03 -10.79 -0.18
N VAL A 145 9.51 -12.03 -0.22
CA VAL A 145 8.66 -13.22 -0.34
C VAL A 145 8.08 -13.55 1.02
N VAL A 146 6.76 -13.47 1.16
CA VAL A 146 6.11 -13.62 2.47
C VAL A 146 5.60 -15.04 2.72
N GLU A 147 5.19 -15.76 1.68
CA GLU A 147 4.51 -17.06 1.82
C GLU A 147 4.68 -17.94 0.56
N GLY A 148 4.39 -19.24 0.71
CA GLY A 148 4.24 -20.20 -0.39
C GLY A 148 5.48 -21.02 -0.72
N GLU A 149 5.29 -22.03 -1.57
CA GLU A 149 6.33 -22.93 -2.08
C GLU A 149 6.23 -22.96 -3.61
N GLY A 150 7.37 -23.07 -4.31
CA GLY A 150 7.44 -23.10 -5.78
C GLY A 150 8.30 -21.99 -6.40
N GLU A 151 8.46 -22.03 -7.72
CA GLU A 151 9.39 -21.17 -8.45
C GLU A 151 8.76 -19.90 -9.04
N SER A 152 7.43 -19.88 -9.20
CA SER A 152 6.70 -18.72 -9.72
C SER A 152 6.20 -17.82 -8.59
N PHE A 153 6.10 -16.52 -8.89
CA PHE A 153 5.68 -15.49 -7.93
C PHE A 153 4.36 -14.84 -8.32
N GLU A 154 3.57 -14.52 -7.31
CA GLU A 154 2.35 -13.71 -7.39
C GLU A 154 2.56 -12.42 -6.60
N LEU A 155 2.19 -11.28 -7.21
CA LEU A 155 2.22 -9.98 -6.56
C LEU A 155 1.11 -9.87 -5.51
N ILE A 156 1.50 -9.67 -4.25
CA ILE A 156 0.57 -9.36 -3.15
C ILE A 156 0.47 -7.84 -2.94
N ARG A 157 1.61 -7.14 -3.00
CA ARG A 157 1.70 -5.69 -2.84
C ARG A 157 2.82 -5.11 -3.70
N PRO A 158 2.61 -3.95 -4.36
CA PRO A 158 3.68 -3.27 -5.08
C PRO A 158 4.81 -2.80 -4.17
N ALA A 159 6.01 -2.68 -4.76
CA ALA A 159 7.11 -1.93 -4.17
C ALA A 159 7.04 -0.45 -4.57
N TYR A 160 7.69 0.42 -3.80
CA TYR A 160 7.76 1.86 -4.05
C TYR A 160 9.21 2.31 -4.02
N VAL A 161 9.64 3.00 -5.07
CA VAL A 161 11.03 3.44 -5.26
C VAL A 161 11.03 4.94 -5.55
N ASP A 162 11.94 5.66 -4.93
CA ASP A 162 12.23 7.06 -5.26
C ASP A 162 12.98 7.11 -6.59
N GLN A 163 12.42 7.80 -7.58
CA GLN A 163 13.00 7.91 -8.92
C GLN A 163 14.26 8.78 -8.94
N ALA A 164 14.36 9.77 -8.06
CA ALA A 164 15.51 10.69 -8.03
C ALA A 164 16.76 9.99 -7.47
N THR A 165 16.58 9.13 -6.46
CA THR A 165 17.69 8.47 -5.76
C THR A 165 17.86 6.99 -6.08
N GLY A 166 16.85 6.37 -6.71
CA GLY A 166 16.78 4.91 -6.88
C GLY A 166 16.51 4.14 -5.59
N LYS A 167 16.27 4.84 -4.47
CA LYS A 167 16.14 4.21 -3.15
C LYS A 167 14.79 3.53 -2.99
N LEU A 168 14.80 2.31 -2.45
CA LEU A 168 13.59 1.62 -2.03
C LEU A 168 12.94 2.37 -0.85
N LEU A 169 11.73 2.87 -1.07
CA LEU A 169 10.91 3.55 -0.05
C LEU A 169 10.09 2.54 0.74
N LEU A 170 9.55 1.53 0.04
CA LEU A 170 8.82 0.42 0.66
C LEU A 170 8.98 -0.83 -0.20
N ALA A 171 9.44 -1.92 0.42
CA ALA A 171 9.52 -3.21 -0.22
C ALA A 171 8.13 -3.75 -0.59
N GLY A 172 8.01 -4.30 -1.79
CA GLY A 172 6.80 -5.00 -2.21
C GLY A 172 6.71 -6.38 -1.56
N GLN A 173 5.58 -7.05 -1.77
CA GLN A 173 5.36 -8.39 -1.25
C GLN A 173 4.97 -9.35 -2.37
N LEU A 174 5.64 -10.50 -2.40
CA LEU A 174 5.36 -11.60 -3.30
C LEU A 174 4.97 -12.85 -2.51
N ARG A 175 4.14 -13.69 -3.14
CA ARG A 175 3.83 -15.05 -2.68
C ARG A 175 4.31 -16.05 -3.73
N ARG A 176 4.92 -17.16 -3.30
CA ARG A 176 5.27 -18.27 -4.19
C ARG A 176 4.02 -19.09 -4.51
N LEU A 177 3.86 -19.43 -5.79
CA LEU A 177 2.78 -20.30 -6.25
C LEU A 177 3.27 -21.75 -6.35
N PRO A 178 2.47 -22.73 -5.89
CA PRO A 178 2.84 -24.14 -5.99
C PRO A 178 3.05 -24.52 -7.45
N GLY A 179 4.18 -25.19 -7.71
CA GLY A 179 4.53 -25.65 -9.05
C GLY A 179 3.41 -26.50 -9.66
N ARG A 180 3.10 -26.25 -10.95
CA ARG A 180 2.14 -27.05 -11.71
C ARG A 180 2.63 -28.50 -11.68
N ARG A 181 1.95 -29.39 -10.94
CA ARG A 181 2.18 -30.83 -11.04
C ARG A 181 1.88 -31.23 -12.48
N VAL A 182 2.91 -31.48 -13.27
CA VAL A 182 2.78 -32.23 -14.52
C VAL A 182 2.38 -33.65 -14.06
N PRO A 183 1.20 -34.17 -14.44
CA PRO A 183 0.87 -35.56 -14.13
C PRO A 183 1.94 -36.47 -14.75
N PRO A 184 2.38 -37.54 -14.05
CA PRO A 184 3.34 -38.46 -14.64
C PRO A 184 2.75 -39.07 -15.91
N GLU A 185 3.46 -38.93 -17.03
CA GLU A 185 3.18 -39.67 -18.24
C GLU A 185 3.24 -41.16 -17.89
N HIS A 186 2.17 -41.89 -18.20
CA HIS A 186 2.16 -43.35 -18.07
C HIS A 186 3.06 -43.93 -19.16
N ASP A 187 4.29 -44.28 -18.78
CA ASP A 187 5.12 -45.24 -19.51
C ASP A 187 4.39 -46.58 -19.54
N HIS A 188 3.75 -46.89 -20.67
CA HIS A 188 3.34 -48.25 -20.98
C HIS A 188 4.57 -49.02 -21.46
N ASP A 189 5.31 -49.55 -20.48
CA ASP A 189 6.43 -50.45 -20.70
C ASP A 189 5.92 -51.84 -21.15
N VAL A 190 6.27 -52.14 -22.40
CA VAL A 190 6.64 -53.44 -22.99
C VAL A 190 6.05 -54.73 -22.38
N ALA A 191 5.10 -55.32 -23.09
CA ALA A 191 4.71 -56.72 -22.91
C ALA A 191 5.82 -57.67 -23.39
N VAL A 192 6.58 -58.21 -22.43
CA VAL A 192 7.54 -59.31 -22.65
C VAL A 192 6.80 -60.65 -22.74
N GLY A 193 6.95 -61.30 -23.90
CA GLY A 193 7.14 -62.75 -24.10
C GLY A 193 6.23 -63.76 -23.38
N ARG A 194 5.34 -64.39 -24.15
CA ARG A 194 4.88 -65.78 -23.88
C ARG A 194 5.62 -66.74 -24.83
N PRO A 195 6.37 -67.72 -24.33
CA PRO A 195 6.67 -68.92 -25.09
C PRO A 195 5.60 -69.97 -24.80
N GLU A 196 5.22 -70.73 -25.82
CA GLU A 196 5.04 -72.19 -25.75
C GLU A 196 4.48 -72.65 -27.11
N GLY A 197 5.34 -73.34 -27.85
CA GLY A 197 4.90 -74.20 -28.93
C GLY A 197 4.59 -75.58 -28.38
N GLU A 198 3.61 -76.26 -28.99
CA GLU A 198 3.79 -77.65 -29.37
C GLU A 198 2.83 -77.97 -30.51
N ALA A 199 3.36 -78.69 -31.50
CA ALA A 199 2.73 -79.03 -32.75
C ALA A 199 2.39 -80.53 -32.77
N LYS A 200 1.28 -80.81 -33.47
CA LYS A 200 0.81 -82.09 -34.01
C LYS A 200 0.10 -83.06 -33.08
#